data_AF-A0A7I4DZ98-F1
#
_entry.id   AF-A0A7I4DZ98-F1
#
_cell.length_a   1.000
_cell.length_b   1.000
_cell.length_c   1.000
_cell.angle_alpha   90.00
_cell.angle_beta   90.00
_cell.angle_gamma   90.00
#
_symmetry.space_group_name_H-M   'P 1'
#
loop_
_entity.id
_entity.type
_entity.pdbx_description
1 polymer ?
#
loop_
_entity_poly.entity_id
_entity_poly.type
_entity_poly.pdbx_seq_one_letter_code
_entity_poly.pdbx_strand_id
1 'polypeptide(L)'
;MVEEQSVHKFVEVDFAEVTKKKTMLIATKEVLVSKLGPTKPEIDPGKGEIVSEHYSLLPCDLRDLKTLDDAFTKAQLDAKLPTLILAECVLIYLEPTVSRQVVKWCAEKFETAAFVTYEQIHPDDAFGQQMLRNLESRGCPLLGLHDTPTLESKERRFTDLGWQRALAMDMDAIYHQQLDPIDRGRIERLEIFDEFEEWNIMQAHYCVAYGVKDDTGVFENFGFSDRKGANIEKPAIPPMM
;
A
#
# COMPACT_ATOMS: atom_id res chain seq x y z
N MET A 1 1.52 -31.16 6.81
CA MET A 1 0.37 -30.25 7.03
C MET A 1 0.96 -28.88 7.22
N VAL A 2 0.90 -28.02 6.21
CA VAL A 2 1.24 -26.61 6.40
C VAL A 2 0.05 -26.05 7.18
N GLU A 3 0.26 -25.64 8.43
CA GLU A 3 -0.76 -24.89 9.16
C GLU A 3 -1.13 -23.69 8.30
N GLU A 4 -2.42 -23.53 8.02
CA GLU A 4 -2.93 -22.40 7.27
C GLU A 4 -2.65 -21.15 8.10
N GLN A 5 -1.62 -20.39 7.71
CA GLN A 5 -1.25 -19.17 8.40
C GLN A 5 -2.34 -18.13 8.13
N SER A 6 -3.25 -17.97 9.09
CA SER A 6 -4.32 -16.97 9.04
C SER A 6 -3.85 -15.64 9.63
N VAL A 7 -4.24 -14.53 9.02
CA VAL A 7 -4.06 -13.19 9.58
C VAL A 7 -4.74 -13.13 10.96
N HIS A 8 -3.98 -12.82 12.01
CA HIS A 8 -4.50 -12.76 13.37
C HIS A 8 -5.52 -11.63 13.56
N LYS A 9 -5.19 -10.45 13.01
CA LYS A 9 -5.99 -9.22 13.10
C LYS A 9 -5.81 -8.37 11.84
N PHE A 10 -6.90 -7.94 11.22
CA PHE A 10 -6.91 -6.98 10.12
C PHE A 10 -7.44 -5.64 10.61
N VAL A 11 -6.70 -4.56 10.38
CA VAL A 11 -7.08 -3.22 10.84
C VAL A 11 -7.07 -2.25 9.68
N GLU A 12 -8.17 -1.56 9.50
CA GLU A 12 -8.32 -0.48 8.55
C GLU A 12 -8.47 0.86 9.28
N VAL A 13 -7.83 1.87 8.73
CA VAL A 13 -7.92 3.25 9.20
C VAL A 13 -8.15 4.19 8.02
N ASP A 14 -9.07 5.14 8.18
CA ASP A 14 -9.38 6.17 7.18
C ASP A 14 -10.04 7.36 7.89
N PHE A 15 -10.29 8.45 7.17
CA PHE A 15 -11.06 9.58 7.67
C PHE A 15 -12.46 9.14 8.12
N ALA A 16 -12.99 9.83 9.14
CA ALA A 16 -14.27 9.49 9.75
C ALA A 16 -15.43 9.50 8.73
N GLU A 17 -15.38 10.36 7.72
CA GLU A 17 -16.36 10.43 6.64
C GLU A 17 -16.41 9.14 5.81
N VAL A 18 -15.26 8.48 5.62
CA VAL A 18 -15.13 7.22 4.88
C VAL A 18 -15.53 6.06 5.79
N THR A 19 -14.99 6.00 7.01
CA THR A 19 -15.27 4.89 7.92
C THR A 19 -16.72 4.85 8.37
N LYS A 20 -17.40 5.99 8.56
CA LYS A 20 -18.85 6.04 8.81
C LYS A 20 -19.65 5.43 7.68
N LYS A 21 -19.35 5.79 6.42
CA LYS A 21 -20.02 5.21 5.25
C LYS A 21 -19.82 3.70 5.19
N LYS A 22 -18.57 3.24 5.34
CA LYS A 22 -18.24 1.80 5.32
C LYS A 22 -18.91 1.05 6.47
N THR A 23 -18.91 1.61 7.67
CA THR A 23 -19.56 1.02 8.85
C THR A 23 -21.08 0.90 8.67
N MET A 24 -21.75 1.94 8.16
CA MET A 24 -23.19 1.89 7.85
C MET A 24 -23.52 0.81 6.83
N LEU A 25 -22.70 0.67 5.78
CA LEU A 25 -22.89 -0.37 4.77
C LEU A 25 -22.69 -1.77 5.34
N ILE A 26 -21.62 -1.99 6.11
CA ILE A 26 -21.38 -3.29 6.76
C ILE A 26 -22.53 -3.63 7.70
N ALA A 27 -22.94 -2.71 8.58
CA ALA A 27 -24.00 -2.93 9.57
C ALA A 27 -25.37 -3.30 8.97
N THR A 28 -25.63 -2.93 7.70
CA THR A 28 -26.91 -3.21 7.02
C THR A 28 -26.88 -4.46 6.15
N LYS A 29 -25.74 -5.15 6.05
CA LYS A 29 -25.54 -6.31 5.18
C LYS A 29 -25.08 -7.51 6.00
N GLU A 30 -26.01 -8.42 6.29
CA GLU A 30 -25.75 -9.65 7.07
C GLU A 30 -24.57 -10.47 6.55
N VAL A 31 -24.41 -10.54 5.21
CA VAL A 31 -23.29 -11.23 4.57
C VAL A 31 -21.92 -10.63 4.94
N LEU A 32 -21.85 -9.33 5.27
CA LEU A 32 -20.62 -8.68 5.72
C LEU A 32 -20.46 -8.79 7.24
N VAL A 33 -21.54 -8.60 8.00
CA VAL A 33 -21.51 -8.76 9.47
C VAL A 33 -21.06 -10.16 9.87
N SER A 34 -21.56 -11.19 9.19
CA SER A 34 -21.17 -12.59 9.43
C SER A 34 -19.70 -12.90 9.14
N LYS A 35 -18.97 -12.01 8.45
CA LYS A 35 -17.52 -12.14 8.20
C LYS A 35 -16.66 -11.47 9.26
N LEU A 36 -17.24 -10.70 10.18
CA LEU A 36 -16.49 -10.00 11.24
C LEU A 36 -15.98 -10.94 12.34
N GLY A 37 -16.40 -12.20 12.32
CA GLY A 37 -15.94 -13.23 13.25
C GLY A 37 -17.10 -13.97 13.91
N PRO A 38 -16.80 -15.04 14.68
CA PRO A 38 -17.81 -15.82 15.38
C PRO A 38 -18.37 -15.09 16.62
N THR A 39 -17.62 -14.13 17.15
CA THR A 39 -18.01 -13.30 18.29
C THR A 39 -18.85 -12.11 17.84
N LYS A 40 -19.74 -11.61 18.73
CA LYS A 40 -20.59 -10.45 18.41
C LYS A 40 -19.70 -9.21 18.23
N PRO A 41 -19.63 -8.61 17.03
CA PRO A 41 -18.81 -7.43 16.81
C PRO A 41 -19.43 -6.20 17.48
N GLU A 42 -18.59 -5.28 17.95
CA GLU A 42 -18.99 -3.94 18.34
C GLU A 42 -19.03 -3.05 17.10
N ILE A 43 -20.23 -2.64 16.68
CA ILE A 43 -20.42 -1.80 15.50
C ILE A 43 -21.10 -0.49 15.93
N ASP A 44 -20.41 0.64 15.72
CA ASP A 44 -20.92 1.99 15.98
C ASP A 44 -20.87 2.82 14.69
N PRO A 45 -21.96 2.82 13.88
CA PRO A 45 -22.03 3.62 12.66
C PRO A 45 -21.96 5.14 12.90
N GLY A 46 -22.34 5.60 14.09
CA GLY A 46 -22.28 7.02 14.45
C GLY A 46 -20.85 7.52 14.60
N LYS A 47 -19.96 6.66 15.12
CA LYS A 47 -18.52 6.93 15.19
C LYS A 47 -17.74 6.47 13.96
N GLY A 48 -18.30 5.57 13.16
CA GLY A 48 -17.61 4.95 12.04
C GLY A 48 -16.61 3.89 12.52
N GLU A 49 -16.99 3.15 13.55
CA GLU A 49 -16.13 2.18 14.22
C GLU A 49 -16.70 0.77 14.12
N ILE A 50 -15.84 -0.18 13.82
CA ILE A 50 -16.08 -1.61 14.01
C ILE A 50 -14.92 -2.16 14.80
N VAL A 51 -15.20 -2.88 15.88
CA VAL A 51 -14.21 -3.65 16.62
C VAL A 51 -14.75 -5.06 16.80
N SER A 52 -14.06 -6.03 16.21
CA SER A 52 -14.31 -7.46 16.40
C SER A 52 -13.01 -8.17 16.77
N GLU A 53 -13.05 -9.49 16.92
CA GLU A 53 -11.85 -10.28 17.23
C GLU A 53 -10.77 -10.15 16.15
N HIS A 54 -11.13 -10.38 14.87
CA HIS A 54 -10.17 -10.42 13.76
C HIS A 54 -10.20 -9.19 12.85
N TYR A 55 -11.15 -8.26 13.03
CA TYR A 55 -11.27 -7.08 12.18
C TYR A 55 -11.53 -5.81 13.01
N SER A 56 -10.85 -4.72 12.67
CA SER A 56 -11.18 -3.39 13.18
C SER A 56 -11.22 -2.37 12.04
N LEU A 57 -12.21 -1.50 12.06
CA LEU A 57 -12.31 -0.30 11.22
C LEU A 57 -12.40 0.90 12.14
N LEU A 58 -11.44 1.81 12.06
CA LEU A 58 -11.33 2.92 13.00
C LEU A 58 -11.11 4.26 12.26
N PRO A 59 -11.82 5.33 12.64
CA PRO A 59 -11.55 6.65 12.11
C PRO A 59 -10.17 7.13 12.58
N CYS A 60 -9.34 7.59 11.65
CA CYS A 60 -7.99 8.06 11.91
C CYS A 60 -7.62 9.14 10.91
N ASP A 61 -7.00 10.21 11.39
CA ASP A 61 -6.33 11.18 10.52
C ASP A 61 -4.83 10.89 10.59
N LEU A 62 -4.26 10.34 9.51
CA LEU A 62 -2.83 10.00 9.46
C LEU A 62 -1.91 11.22 9.65
N ARG A 63 -2.43 12.45 9.56
CA ARG A 63 -1.69 13.68 9.87
C ARG A 63 -1.49 13.90 11.36
N ASP A 64 -2.26 13.21 12.21
CA ASP A 64 -2.12 13.22 13.65
C ASP A 64 -1.75 11.82 14.15
N LEU A 65 -0.45 11.60 14.40
CA LEU A 65 0.07 10.34 14.90
C LEU A 65 -0.57 9.89 16.22
N LYS A 66 -1.14 10.82 17.02
CA LYS A 66 -1.87 10.42 18.22
C LYS A 66 -3.12 9.63 17.85
N THR A 67 -3.84 10.03 16.81
CA THR A 67 -5.05 9.30 16.37
C THR A 67 -4.69 7.91 15.84
N LEU A 68 -3.54 7.76 15.18
CA LEU A 68 -3.02 6.48 14.73
C LEU A 68 -2.67 5.56 15.91
N ASP A 69 -2.04 6.11 16.96
CA ASP A 69 -1.70 5.34 18.17
C ASP A 69 -2.94 4.97 19.00
N ASP A 70 -3.92 5.87 19.08
CA ASP A 70 -5.23 5.60 19.69
C ASP A 70 -5.95 4.47 18.93
N ALA A 71 -5.93 4.50 17.59
CA ALA A 71 -6.52 3.47 16.74
C ALA A 71 -5.81 2.12 16.90
N PHE A 72 -4.48 2.10 16.91
CA PHE A 72 -3.67 0.91 17.20
C PHE A 72 -4.06 0.28 18.54
N THR A 73 -4.15 1.10 19.58
CA THR A 73 -4.49 0.66 20.95
C THR A 73 -5.91 0.12 21.01
N LYS A 74 -6.86 0.81 20.40
CA LYS A 74 -8.27 0.40 20.36
C LYS A 74 -8.50 -0.88 19.57
N ALA A 75 -7.72 -1.09 18.51
CA ALA A 75 -7.75 -2.33 17.74
C ALA A 75 -7.12 -3.52 18.49
N GLN A 76 -6.40 -3.26 19.58
CA GLN A 76 -5.64 -4.26 20.36
C GLN A 76 -4.61 -4.98 19.49
N LEU A 77 -3.94 -4.23 18.59
CA LEU A 77 -2.85 -4.77 17.79
C LEU A 77 -1.65 -5.13 18.68
N ASP A 78 -1.09 -6.32 18.48
CA ASP A 78 0.15 -6.73 19.12
C ASP A 78 1.34 -6.39 18.22
N ALA A 79 2.14 -5.41 18.65
CA ALA A 79 3.33 -4.94 17.93
C ALA A 79 4.44 -5.99 17.79
N LYS A 80 4.37 -7.09 18.54
CA LYS A 80 5.32 -8.21 18.50
C LYS A 80 5.04 -9.20 17.37
N LEU A 81 3.82 -9.19 16.83
CA LEU A 81 3.48 -10.07 15.72
C LEU A 81 4.02 -9.51 14.39
N PRO A 82 4.47 -10.37 13.46
CA PRO A 82 4.83 -9.95 12.12
C PRO A 82 3.68 -9.19 11.45
N THR A 83 3.92 -7.95 11.07
CA THR A 83 2.86 -7.04 10.59
C THR A 83 3.10 -6.61 9.15
N LEU A 84 2.10 -6.82 8.28
CA LEU A 84 2.06 -6.22 6.94
C LEU A 84 1.25 -4.93 7.00
N ILE A 85 1.86 -3.83 6.54
CA ILE A 85 1.25 -2.50 6.49
C ILE A 85 1.06 -2.13 5.02
N LEU A 86 -0.13 -1.65 4.66
CA LEU A 86 -0.48 -1.29 3.29
C LEU A 86 -0.87 0.19 3.22
N ALA A 87 -0.26 0.92 2.31
CA ALA A 87 -0.66 2.28 1.93
C ALA A 87 -0.78 2.37 0.40
N GLU A 88 -1.94 1.97 -0.10
CA GLU A 88 -2.25 1.97 -1.53
C GLU A 88 -2.88 3.32 -1.94
N CYS A 89 -2.10 4.15 -2.64
CA CYS A 89 -2.45 5.53 -2.96
C CYS A 89 -2.90 6.33 -1.72
N VAL A 90 -2.06 6.36 -0.68
CA VAL A 90 -2.37 7.07 0.58
C VAL A 90 -1.32 8.14 0.88
N LEU A 91 -0.05 7.74 1.07
CA LEU A 91 1.00 8.65 1.55
C LEU A 91 1.29 9.80 0.59
N ILE A 92 1.08 9.58 -0.71
CA ILE A 92 1.29 10.57 -1.77
C ILE A 92 0.42 11.83 -1.62
N TYR A 93 -0.72 11.74 -0.93
CA TYR A 93 -1.63 12.86 -0.66
C TYR A 93 -1.27 13.65 0.60
N LEU A 94 -0.27 13.21 1.35
CA LEU A 94 0.17 13.87 2.58
C LEU A 94 1.39 14.77 2.28
N GLU A 95 1.52 15.84 3.05
CA GLU A 95 2.74 16.64 3.06
C GLU A 95 3.96 15.74 3.34
N PRO A 96 5.12 15.99 2.72
CA PRO A 96 6.32 15.17 2.89
C PRO A 96 6.71 14.93 4.36
N THR A 97 6.61 15.96 5.20
CA THR A 97 6.93 15.85 6.63
C THR A 97 6.01 14.88 7.37
N VAL A 98 4.73 14.86 7.00
CA VAL A 98 3.71 14.00 7.60
C VAL A 98 3.87 12.55 7.13
N SER A 99 4.01 12.32 5.82
CA SER A 99 4.18 10.95 5.29
C SER A 99 5.43 10.28 5.87
N ARG A 100 6.54 11.02 6.01
CA ARG A 100 7.76 10.55 6.68
C ARG A 100 7.53 10.23 8.16
N GLN A 101 6.73 11.03 8.86
CA GLN A 101 6.37 10.75 10.26
C GLN A 101 5.58 9.45 10.40
N VAL A 102 4.63 9.17 9.50
CA VAL A 102 3.88 7.89 9.48
C VAL A 102 4.82 6.71 9.21
N VAL A 103 5.67 6.80 8.20
CA VAL A 103 6.63 5.71 7.85
C VAL A 103 7.59 5.42 9.01
N LYS A 104 8.08 6.46 9.68
CA LYS A 104 8.94 6.33 10.85
C LYS A 104 8.20 5.74 12.05
N TRP A 105 6.98 6.21 12.33
CA TRP A 105 6.15 5.69 13.41
C TRP A 105 5.92 4.18 13.25
N CYS A 106 5.63 3.71 12.04
CA CYS A 106 5.50 2.28 11.77
C CYS A 106 6.79 1.50 12.07
N ALA A 107 7.96 1.99 11.66
CA ALA A 107 9.24 1.34 11.95
C ALA A 107 9.55 1.30 13.46
N GLU A 108 9.16 2.32 14.22
CA GLU A 108 9.34 2.39 15.66
C GLU A 108 8.33 1.51 16.42
N LYS A 109 7.10 1.41 15.92
CA LYS A 109 6.00 0.70 16.58
C LYS A 109 6.16 -0.82 16.49
N PHE A 110 6.48 -1.36 15.32
CA PHE A 110 6.50 -2.80 15.08
C PHE A 110 7.91 -3.40 15.20
N GLU A 111 8.03 -4.55 15.87
CA GLU A 111 9.32 -5.26 15.99
C GLU A 111 9.72 -5.89 14.66
N THR A 112 8.77 -6.55 13.99
CA THR A 112 8.94 -7.20 12.68
C THR A 112 7.81 -6.78 11.74
N ALA A 113 8.13 -6.11 10.64
CA ALA A 113 7.13 -5.60 9.70
C ALA A 113 7.63 -5.51 8.25
N ALA A 114 6.66 -5.53 7.33
CA ALA A 114 6.83 -5.08 5.96
C ALA A 114 5.80 -3.96 5.68
N PHE A 115 6.23 -2.86 5.08
CA PHE A 115 5.34 -1.75 4.72
C PHE A 115 5.37 -1.54 3.21
N VAL A 116 4.26 -1.86 2.56
CA VAL A 116 4.06 -1.74 1.12
C VAL A 116 3.28 -0.47 0.80
N THR A 117 3.77 0.27 -0.18
CA THR A 117 3.14 1.46 -0.77
C THR A 117 2.95 1.23 -2.26
N TYR A 118 1.80 1.66 -2.78
CA TYR A 118 1.56 1.79 -4.22
C TYR A 118 1.24 3.25 -4.52
N GLU A 119 2.04 3.93 -5.32
CA GLU A 119 1.88 5.37 -5.57
C GLU A 119 2.68 5.83 -6.81
N GLN A 120 2.46 7.08 -7.20
CA GLN A 120 3.05 7.69 -8.39
C GLN A 120 4.55 8.00 -8.23
N ILE A 121 5.24 8.05 -9.38
CA ILE A 121 6.61 8.51 -9.59
C ILE A 121 6.70 9.37 -10.87
N HIS A 122 7.89 9.91 -11.13
CA HIS A 122 8.25 10.66 -12.34
C HIS A 122 7.38 11.90 -12.60
N PRO A 123 7.35 12.90 -11.68
CA PRO A 123 6.53 14.09 -11.84
C PRO A 123 6.97 15.02 -12.97
N ASP A 124 8.24 14.95 -13.40
CA ASP A 124 8.88 16.04 -14.15
C ASP A 124 8.81 15.87 -15.67
N ASP A 125 8.42 14.69 -16.16
CA ASP A 125 8.24 14.48 -17.60
C ASP A 125 6.86 14.96 -18.11
N ALA A 126 6.64 14.90 -19.42
CA ALA A 126 5.41 15.40 -20.03
C ALA A 126 4.14 14.70 -19.50
N PHE A 127 4.22 13.38 -19.25
CA PHE A 127 3.10 12.61 -18.73
C PHE A 127 2.87 12.94 -17.25
N GLY A 128 3.92 12.91 -16.42
CA GLY A 128 3.86 13.26 -15.01
C GLY A 128 3.29 14.65 -14.76
N GLN A 129 3.72 15.64 -15.56
CA GLN A 129 3.19 17.00 -15.49
C GLN A 129 1.71 17.07 -15.90
N GLN A 130 1.28 16.30 -16.90
CA GLN A 130 -0.13 16.24 -17.27
C GLN A 130 -0.97 15.53 -16.21
N MET A 131 -0.46 14.45 -15.61
CA MET A 131 -1.09 13.73 -14.51
C MET A 131 -1.30 14.64 -13.30
N LEU A 132 -0.28 15.40 -12.91
CA LEU A 132 -0.36 16.39 -11.83
C LEU A 132 -1.45 17.43 -12.08
N ARG A 133 -1.45 18.09 -13.25
CA ARG A 133 -2.49 19.07 -13.62
C ARG A 133 -3.90 18.46 -13.59
N ASN A 134 -4.05 17.23 -14.08
CA ASN A 134 -5.33 16.54 -14.12
C ASN A 134 -5.86 16.25 -12.72
N LEU A 135 -5.03 15.74 -11.82
CA LEU A 135 -5.43 15.43 -10.44
C LEU A 135 -5.68 16.69 -9.61
N GLU A 136 -4.83 17.72 -9.77
CA GLU A 136 -5.01 19.01 -9.11
C GLU A 136 -6.31 19.69 -9.53
N SER A 137 -6.67 19.65 -10.82
CA SER A 137 -7.96 20.21 -11.30
C SER A 137 -9.20 19.55 -10.68
N ARG A 138 -9.05 18.34 -10.12
CA ARG A 138 -10.10 17.59 -9.40
C ARG A 138 -10.03 17.78 -7.88
N GLY A 139 -9.15 18.65 -7.39
CA GLY A 139 -8.94 18.90 -5.97
C GLY A 139 -8.15 17.80 -5.25
N CYS A 140 -7.32 17.05 -5.98
CA CYS A 140 -6.57 15.90 -5.45
C CYS A 140 -5.06 16.04 -5.71
N PRO A 141 -4.39 17.05 -5.15
CA PRO A 141 -2.96 17.27 -5.39
C PRO A 141 -2.10 16.15 -4.78
N LEU A 142 -1.04 15.76 -5.48
CA LEU A 142 -0.05 14.77 -5.03
C LEU A 142 1.07 15.45 -4.22
N LEU A 143 0.75 15.88 -2.99
CA LEU A 143 1.61 16.69 -2.12
C LEU A 143 3.00 16.07 -1.88
N GLY A 144 3.08 14.75 -1.78
CA GLY A 144 4.32 14.03 -1.48
C GLY A 144 5.17 13.65 -2.71
N LEU A 145 4.70 13.89 -3.94
CA LEU A 145 5.32 13.32 -5.13
C LEU A 145 6.72 13.88 -5.39
N HIS A 146 6.92 15.18 -5.22
CA HIS A 146 8.23 15.80 -5.46
C HIS A 146 9.28 15.47 -4.38
N ASP A 147 8.88 15.02 -3.18
CA ASP A 147 9.82 14.51 -2.16
C ASP A 147 10.30 13.09 -2.47
N THR A 148 9.46 12.30 -3.16
CA THR A 148 9.78 10.92 -3.57
C THR A 148 9.51 10.66 -5.06
N PRO A 149 10.23 11.35 -5.96
CA PRO A 149 9.91 11.37 -7.39
C PRO A 149 10.36 10.12 -8.18
N THR A 150 11.19 9.26 -7.61
CA THR A 150 11.79 8.10 -8.30
C THR A 150 11.72 6.83 -7.45
N LEU A 151 11.87 5.65 -8.07
CA LEU A 151 12.00 4.37 -7.36
C LEU A 151 13.06 4.44 -6.24
N GLU A 152 14.25 4.97 -6.55
CA GLU A 152 15.32 5.13 -5.56
C GLU A 152 14.91 6.03 -4.39
N SER A 153 14.19 7.14 -4.64
CA SER A 153 13.71 8.00 -3.56
C SER A 153 12.61 7.34 -2.71
N LYS A 154 11.78 6.45 -3.30
CA LYS A 154 10.80 5.64 -2.56
C LYS A 154 11.51 4.67 -1.62
N GLU A 155 12.55 4.00 -2.10
CA GLU A 155 13.39 3.11 -1.28
C GLU A 155 14.08 3.88 -0.15
N ARG A 156 14.71 5.02 -0.47
CA ARG A 156 15.39 5.87 0.52
C ARG A 156 14.46 6.36 1.61
N ARG A 157 13.20 6.70 1.29
CA ARG A 157 12.20 7.09 2.30
C ARG A 157 12.08 6.02 3.39
N PHE A 158 12.11 4.74 3.05
CA PHE A 158 12.07 3.67 4.05
C PHE A 158 13.40 3.56 4.82
N THR A 159 14.52 3.44 4.11
CA THR A 159 15.83 3.19 4.77
C THR A 159 16.27 4.34 5.67
N ASP A 160 15.93 5.59 5.31
CA ASP A 160 16.21 6.77 6.13
C ASP A 160 15.38 6.83 7.41
N LEU A 161 14.28 6.07 7.48
CA LEU A 161 13.27 6.14 8.53
C LEU A 161 13.18 4.86 9.38
N GLY A 162 14.28 4.11 9.45
CA GLY A 162 14.43 2.98 10.39
C GLY A 162 14.01 1.62 9.83
N TRP A 163 13.71 1.52 8.54
CA TRP A 163 13.55 0.24 7.85
C TRP A 163 14.93 -0.29 7.43
N GLN A 164 15.14 -1.60 7.54
CA GLN A 164 16.45 -2.22 7.35
C GLN A 164 16.84 -2.31 5.87
N ARG A 165 15.84 -2.49 5.01
CA ARG A 165 15.97 -2.65 3.57
C ARG A 165 14.70 -2.19 2.87
N ALA A 166 14.82 -1.82 1.60
CA ALA A 166 13.71 -1.42 0.78
C ALA A 166 13.92 -1.83 -0.68
N LEU A 167 12.82 -1.97 -1.41
CA LEU A 167 12.81 -2.23 -2.85
C LEU A 167 11.62 -1.51 -3.47
N ALA A 168 11.81 -0.95 -4.67
CA ALA A 168 10.75 -0.37 -5.47
C ALA A 168 10.81 -0.87 -6.92
N MET A 169 9.64 -1.11 -7.51
CA MET A 169 9.48 -1.50 -8.91
C MET A 169 8.31 -0.75 -9.52
N ASP A 170 8.50 -0.19 -10.71
CA ASP A 170 7.41 0.41 -11.47
C ASP A 170 6.43 -0.67 -11.96
N MET A 171 5.20 -0.26 -12.27
CA MET A 171 4.16 -1.21 -12.66
C MET A 171 4.39 -1.82 -14.04
N ASP A 172 5.20 -1.19 -14.89
CA ASP A 172 5.57 -1.72 -16.21
C ASP A 172 6.48 -2.96 -16.05
N ALA A 173 7.51 -2.85 -15.21
CA ALA A 173 8.37 -3.96 -14.85
C ALA A 173 7.59 -5.07 -14.11
N ILE A 174 6.66 -4.72 -13.21
CA ILE A 174 5.80 -5.72 -12.56
C ILE A 174 4.97 -6.48 -13.61
N TYR A 175 4.31 -5.76 -14.51
CA TYR A 175 3.46 -6.34 -15.55
C TYR A 175 4.24 -7.28 -16.48
N HIS A 176 5.45 -6.88 -16.87
CA HIS A 176 6.24 -7.63 -17.84
C HIS A 176 7.06 -8.77 -17.23
N GLN A 177 7.50 -8.64 -15.98
CA GLN A 177 8.54 -9.49 -15.39
C GLN A 177 8.09 -10.28 -14.16
N GLN A 178 7.07 -9.82 -13.42
CA GLN A 178 6.65 -10.44 -12.15
C GLN A 178 5.34 -11.22 -12.26
N LEU A 179 4.45 -10.85 -13.19
CA LEU A 179 3.20 -11.58 -13.39
C LEU A 179 3.44 -12.93 -14.09
N ASP A 180 2.66 -13.95 -13.70
CA ASP A 180 2.62 -15.22 -14.42
C ASP A 180 2.15 -14.97 -15.87
N PRO A 181 2.95 -15.35 -16.89
CA PRO A 181 2.56 -15.18 -18.29
C PRO A 181 1.20 -15.80 -18.66
N ILE A 182 0.80 -16.88 -17.99
CA ILE A 182 -0.50 -17.53 -18.22
C ILE A 182 -1.63 -16.64 -17.74
N ASP A 183 -1.49 -16.06 -16.54
CA ASP A 183 -2.51 -15.17 -15.97
C ASP A 183 -2.55 -13.83 -16.71
N ARG A 184 -1.39 -13.26 -17.06
CA ARG A 184 -1.31 -12.06 -17.89
C ARG A 184 -2.04 -12.25 -19.23
N GLY A 185 -1.73 -13.34 -19.94
CA GLY A 185 -2.41 -13.65 -21.20
C GLY A 185 -3.91 -13.90 -21.03
N ARG A 186 -4.34 -14.46 -19.89
CA ARG A 186 -5.78 -14.61 -19.57
C ARG A 186 -6.48 -13.25 -19.44
N ILE A 187 -5.84 -12.27 -18.80
CA ILE A 187 -6.36 -10.92 -18.61
C ILE A 187 -6.37 -10.15 -19.93
N GLU A 188 -5.30 -10.20 -20.71
CA GLU A 188 -5.18 -9.56 -22.04
C GLU A 188 -6.26 -10.00 -23.05
N ARG A 189 -6.94 -11.13 -22.80
CA ARG A 189 -8.05 -11.63 -23.64
C ARG A 189 -9.44 -11.19 -23.19
N LEU A 190 -9.56 -10.50 -22.06
CA LEU A 190 -10.87 -10.05 -21.56
C LEU A 190 -11.43 -8.92 -22.43
N GLU A 191 -10.57 -8.02 -22.88
CA GLU A 191 -10.93 -6.86 -23.72
C GLU A 191 -9.90 -6.70 -24.84
N ILE A 192 -10.35 -6.23 -26.00
CA ILE A 192 -9.45 -5.88 -27.09
C ILE A 192 -8.78 -4.56 -26.70
N PHE A 193 -7.44 -4.55 -26.66
CA PHE A 193 -6.64 -3.40 -26.26
C PHE A 193 -5.50 -3.21 -27.26
N ASP A 194 -5.36 -2.01 -27.82
CA ASP A 194 -4.38 -1.66 -28.85
C ASP A 194 -3.46 -0.48 -28.47
N GLU A 195 -3.73 0.23 -27.36
CA GLU A 195 -2.95 1.39 -26.87
C GLU A 195 -1.84 0.98 -25.88
N PHE A 196 -0.94 0.07 -26.29
CA PHE A 196 0.12 -0.44 -25.41
C PHE A 196 1.18 0.61 -25.08
N GLU A 197 1.42 1.57 -25.97
CA GLU A 197 2.37 2.66 -25.73
C GLU A 197 1.90 3.56 -24.57
N GLU A 198 0.64 3.99 -24.59
CA GLU A 198 0.02 4.78 -23.51
C GLU A 198 -0.06 3.99 -22.20
N TRP A 199 -0.37 2.70 -22.28
CA TRP A 199 -0.36 1.80 -21.15
C TRP A 199 1.02 1.75 -20.49
N ASN A 200 2.08 1.48 -21.26
CA ASN A 200 3.43 1.38 -20.72
C ASN A 200 3.89 2.70 -20.09
N ILE A 201 3.55 3.84 -20.71
CA ILE A 201 3.81 5.16 -20.12
C ILE A 201 3.09 5.28 -18.77
N MET A 202 1.79 4.97 -18.70
CA MET A 202 1.03 5.03 -17.45
C MET A 202 1.62 4.10 -16.38
N GLN A 203 1.95 2.86 -16.73
CA GLN A 203 2.48 1.87 -15.82
C GLN A 203 3.89 2.24 -15.31
N ALA A 204 4.70 2.91 -16.11
CA ALA A 204 6.01 3.44 -15.69
C ALA A 204 5.90 4.61 -14.69
N HIS A 205 4.72 5.23 -14.53
CA HIS A 205 4.48 6.35 -13.62
C HIS A 205 3.87 5.96 -12.27
N TYR A 206 3.66 4.66 -12.04
CA TYR A 206 3.24 4.10 -10.77
C TYR A 206 4.26 3.06 -10.33
N CYS A 207 4.43 2.91 -9.03
CA CYS A 207 5.30 1.89 -8.47
C CYS A 207 4.71 1.22 -7.25
N VAL A 208 5.09 -0.03 -7.04
CA VAL A 208 5.04 -0.66 -5.72
C VAL A 208 6.42 -0.51 -5.09
N ALA A 209 6.46 0.06 -3.90
CA ALA A 209 7.66 0.13 -3.08
C ALA A 209 7.37 -0.47 -1.71
N TYR A 210 8.33 -1.16 -1.12
CA TYR A 210 8.21 -1.66 0.23
C TYR A 210 9.49 -1.52 1.05
N GLY A 211 9.32 -1.25 2.34
CA GLY A 211 10.37 -1.36 3.35
C GLY A 211 10.18 -2.62 4.19
N VAL A 212 11.26 -3.25 4.63
CA VAL A 212 11.23 -4.41 5.53
C VAL A 212 12.11 -4.16 6.75
N LYS A 213 11.59 -4.53 7.91
CA LYS A 213 12.29 -4.61 9.19
C LYS A 213 11.99 -6.00 9.75
N ASP A 214 12.96 -6.90 9.68
CA ASP A 214 12.76 -8.31 9.98
C ASP A 214 14.06 -8.98 10.40
N ASP A 215 14.34 -8.95 11.70
CA ASP A 215 15.51 -9.63 12.28
C ASP A 215 15.38 -11.16 12.26
N THR A 216 14.16 -11.68 12.04
CA THR A 216 13.85 -13.12 12.11
C THR A 216 13.85 -13.81 10.75
N GLY A 217 13.79 -13.05 9.66
CA GLY A 217 13.65 -13.55 8.29
C GLY A 217 12.26 -14.11 7.96
N VAL A 218 11.23 -13.84 8.78
CA VAL A 218 9.88 -14.38 8.58
C VAL A 218 9.28 -13.93 7.23
N PHE A 219 9.54 -12.70 6.80
CA PHE A 219 9.00 -12.12 5.57
C PHE A 219 9.65 -12.66 4.30
N GLU A 220 10.77 -13.38 4.39
CA GLU A 220 11.34 -14.10 3.25
C GLU A 220 10.39 -15.19 2.75
N ASN A 221 9.64 -15.84 3.67
CA ASN A 221 8.64 -16.84 3.32
C ASN A 221 7.43 -16.25 2.58
N PHE A 222 7.26 -14.92 2.65
CA PHE A 222 6.19 -14.16 2.00
C PHE A 222 6.67 -13.39 0.76
N GLY A 223 7.86 -13.71 0.25
CA GLY A 223 8.40 -13.14 -0.99
C GLY A 223 9.21 -11.85 -0.80
N PHE A 224 9.32 -11.32 0.42
CA PHE A 224 10.17 -10.16 0.70
C PHE A 224 11.62 -10.60 0.92
N SER A 225 12.29 -11.23 -0.05
CA SER A 225 13.68 -11.67 0.10
C SER A 225 14.71 -10.63 -0.34
N ASP A 226 15.95 -10.72 0.16
CA ASP A 226 17.09 -9.86 -0.23
C ASP A 226 17.62 -10.10 -1.64
N ARG A 227 16.99 -11.03 -2.37
CA ARG A 227 17.31 -11.23 -3.78
C ARG A 227 16.87 -9.97 -4.52
N LYS A 228 17.80 -9.01 -4.65
CA LYS A 228 17.90 -8.16 -5.83
C LYS A 228 17.45 -9.01 -6.99
N GLY A 229 16.34 -8.63 -7.63
CA GLY A 229 15.78 -9.37 -8.76
C GLY A 229 16.95 -9.86 -9.62
N ALA A 230 17.06 -11.19 -9.75
CA ALA A 230 18.16 -11.84 -10.42
C ALA A 230 18.45 -11.07 -11.71
N ASN A 231 19.63 -10.42 -11.80
CA ASN A 231 20.11 -9.65 -12.96
C ASN A 231 19.04 -9.44 -14.03
N ILE A 232 18.14 -8.50 -13.81
CA ILE A 232 17.22 -8.09 -14.86
C ILE A 232 18.02 -7.10 -15.70
N GLU A 233 18.76 -7.61 -16.67
CA GLU A 233 19.19 -6.80 -17.81
C GLU A 233 17.94 -6.09 -18.33
N LYS A 234 17.96 -4.75 -18.36
CA LYS A 234 16.96 -3.98 -19.10
C LYS A 234 16.87 -4.60 -20.49
N PRO A 235 15.72 -5.13 -20.94
CA PRO A 235 15.60 -5.51 -22.34
C PRO A 235 15.93 -4.28 -23.17
N ALA A 236 16.89 -4.42 -24.08
CA ALA A 236 17.23 -3.36 -25.01
C ALA A 236 15.95 -2.98 -25.76
N ILE A 237 15.58 -1.70 -25.70
CA ILE A 237 14.52 -1.13 -26.52
C ILE A 237 14.89 -1.48 -27.97
N PRO A 238 14.08 -2.27 -28.70
CA PRO A 238 14.35 -2.52 -30.11
C PRO A 238 14.33 -1.17 -30.83
N PRO A 239 15.28 -0.88 -31.74
CA PRO A 239 15.23 0.35 -32.50
C PRO A 239 13.90 0.40 -33.25
N MET A 240 13.19 1.54 -33.12
CA MET A 240 11.98 1.84 -33.88
C MET A 240 12.23 1.54 -35.36
N MET A 241 11.42 0.66 -35.95
CA MET A 241 11.26 0.57 -37.41
C MET A 241 10.23 1.59 -37.87
#